data_AF-A0A533RZL9-F1
#
_entry.id   AF-A0A533RZL9-F1
#
_cell.length_a   1.000
_cell.length_b   1.000
_cell.length_c   1.000
_cell.angle_alpha   90.00
_cell.angle_beta   90.00
_cell.angle_gamma   90.00
#
_symmetry.space_group_name_H-M   'P 1'
#
loop_
_entity.id
_entity.type
_entity.pdbx_description
1 polymer ?
#
loop_
_entity_poly.entity_id
_entity_poly.type
_entity_poly.pdbx_seq_one_letter_code
_entity_poly.pdbx_strand_id
1 'polypeptide(L)'
;YGLQEFSDMSRVHPVDEALIRRTAEWLLAQQESDGSWQNDRGLVHEGSWAALGDDRTPVTAYIVWSLITAGQFDSAGVQNGLAYVREHAAQMDDPYALALVANALVAADREGGEMMSGATLAALDRLAGMAQRSDGGASWGSQVATFMGGEGQNASVETTALVAYALLRARYDPDLSTAALTYLIQAKDSAGTWYTTQATVMALKALIESVTAGGEAANATVTMTLNGGQARTIEVTPETFDVVQMISFSDVNPGAENTVAIDMQGEGNLMYQVISSYYLPWQALAQYPELAPQGELVSIDVAYDRTELAVNDTVTVSVTVSLDQPGGRAESALVDLGLPPGFTV
;
A
#
# COMPACT_ATOMS: atom_id res chain seq x y z
N TYR A 1 1.17 14.34 -2.42
CA TYR A 1 1.57 13.60 -1.21
C TYR A 1 1.52 14.50 0.03
N GLY A 2 2.51 15.36 0.28
CA GLY A 2 2.58 16.11 1.56
C GLY A 2 1.34 16.94 1.92
N LEU A 3 0.68 17.58 0.94
CA LEU A 3 -0.59 18.29 1.20
C LEU A 3 -1.65 17.35 1.79
N GLN A 4 -1.85 16.19 1.17
CA GLN A 4 -2.84 15.21 1.60
C GLN A 4 -2.50 14.63 2.98
N GLU A 5 -1.22 14.36 3.24
CA GLU A 5 -0.74 13.91 4.55
C GLU A 5 -1.03 14.92 5.65
N PHE A 6 -0.68 16.19 5.45
CA PHE A 6 -0.97 17.25 6.44
C PHE A 6 -2.46 17.47 6.64
N SER A 7 -3.26 17.37 5.57
CA SER A 7 -4.72 17.43 5.67
C SER A 7 -5.29 16.27 6.47
N ASP A 8 -4.86 15.03 6.22
CA ASP A 8 -5.29 13.86 7.00
C ASP A 8 -4.88 13.97 8.48
N MET A 9 -3.63 14.37 8.74
CA MET A 9 -3.10 14.55 10.10
C MET A 9 -3.86 15.64 10.88
N SER A 10 -4.26 16.73 10.21
CA SER A 10 -5.00 17.84 10.83
C SER A 10 -6.32 17.42 11.51
N ARG A 11 -6.88 16.27 11.10
CA ARG A 11 -8.12 15.71 11.67
C ARG A 11 -7.92 15.13 13.08
N VAL A 12 -6.69 14.76 13.44
CA VAL A 12 -6.37 14.04 14.69
C VAL A 12 -5.22 14.66 15.49
N HIS A 13 -4.47 15.59 14.90
CA HIS A 13 -3.39 16.30 15.55
C HIS A 13 -3.34 17.76 15.05
N PRO A 14 -3.01 18.75 15.89
CA PRO A 14 -2.85 20.13 15.44
C PRO A 14 -1.80 20.26 14.33
N VAL A 15 -2.20 20.86 13.20
CA VAL A 15 -1.33 21.24 12.09
C VAL A 15 -1.56 22.72 11.81
N ASP A 16 -0.51 23.48 11.53
CA ASP A 16 -0.65 24.89 11.16
C ASP A 16 -1.46 25.02 9.86
N GLU A 17 -2.67 25.57 9.94
CA GLU A 17 -3.54 25.80 8.78
C GLU A 17 -2.86 26.66 7.70
N ALA A 18 -1.92 27.55 8.09
CA ALA A 18 -1.16 28.35 7.14
C ALA A 18 -0.17 27.49 6.32
N LEU A 19 0.33 26.38 6.86
CA LEU A 19 1.13 25.42 6.09
C LEU A 19 0.29 24.75 5.01
N ILE A 20 -0.88 24.23 5.36
CA ILE A 20 -1.81 23.57 4.43
C ILE A 20 -2.22 24.55 3.33
N ARG A 21 -2.67 25.76 3.71
CA ARG A 21 -3.08 26.80 2.77
C ARG A 21 -1.96 27.19 1.81
N ARG A 22 -0.76 27.51 2.30
CA ARG A 22 0.37 27.88 1.43
C ARG A 22 0.77 26.75 0.47
N THR A 23 0.70 25.50 0.93
CA THR A 23 1.01 24.33 0.10
C THR A 23 -0.02 24.17 -1.01
N ALA A 24 -1.30 24.34 -0.71
CA ALA A 24 -2.37 24.32 -1.69
C ALA A 24 -2.26 25.48 -2.71
N GLU A 25 -2.01 26.70 -2.22
CA GLU A 25 -1.78 27.88 -3.07
C GLU A 25 -0.58 27.70 -4.01
N TRP A 26 0.51 27.11 -3.51
CA TRP A 26 1.68 26.81 -4.32
C TRP A 26 1.37 25.81 -5.43
N LEU A 27 0.63 24.73 -5.12
CA LEU A 27 0.18 23.75 -6.11
C LEU A 27 -0.72 24.39 -7.16
N LEU A 28 -1.71 25.19 -6.75
CA LEU A 28 -2.60 25.91 -7.68
C LEU A 28 -1.82 26.85 -8.61
N ALA A 29 -0.74 27.47 -8.13
CA ALA A 29 0.12 28.33 -8.94
C ALA A 29 0.98 27.57 -9.97
N GLN A 30 1.13 26.24 -9.84
CA GLN A 30 1.82 25.40 -10.84
C GLN A 30 0.87 24.89 -11.95
N GLN A 31 -0.43 25.24 -11.88
CA GLN A 31 -1.40 24.77 -12.86
C GLN A 31 -1.18 25.41 -14.23
N GLU A 32 -1.29 24.59 -15.27
CA GLU A 32 -1.18 25.02 -16.66
C GLU A 32 -2.49 25.60 -17.18
N SER A 33 -2.44 26.32 -18.31
CA SER A 33 -3.62 27.02 -18.84
C SER A 33 -4.78 26.10 -19.26
N ASP A 34 -4.49 24.82 -19.51
CA ASP A 34 -5.47 23.77 -19.84
C ASP A 34 -6.09 23.11 -18.59
N GLY A 35 -5.67 23.53 -17.38
CA GLY A 35 -6.16 23.02 -16.11
C GLY A 35 -5.36 21.84 -15.55
N SER A 36 -4.36 21.34 -16.26
CA SER A 36 -3.57 20.20 -15.82
C SER A 36 -2.31 20.61 -15.05
N TRP A 37 -1.63 19.62 -14.47
CA TRP A 37 -0.31 19.75 -13.87
C TRP A 37 0.69 18.86 -14.60
N GLN A 38 1.91 19.36 -14.76
CA GLN A 38 3.00 18.57 -15.34
C GLN A 38 3.60 17.64 -14.30
N ASN A 39 4.13 16.52 -14.77
CA ASN A 39 5.02 15.69 -13.97
C ASN A 39 6.35 16.44 -13.74
N ASP A 40 6.76 16.60 -12.48
CA ASP A 40 8.05 17.21 -12.17
C ASP A 40 9.16 16.29 -12.70
N ARG A 41 9.95 16.84 -13.62
CA ARG A 41 11.03 16.06 -14.22
C ARG A 41 12.15 15.83 -13.19
N GLY A 42 12.32 14.60 -12.71
CA GLY A 42 13.34 14.17 -11.76
C GLY A 42 12.87 13.16 -10.70
N LEU A 43 11.63 12.66 -10.77
CA LEU A 43 11.18 11.57 -9.90
C LEU A 43 11.89 10.26 -10.25
N VAL A 44 12.04 9.38 -9.25
CA VAL A 44 12.87 8.17 -9.30
C VAL A 44 12.39 7.14 -10.37
N HIS A 45 11.24 7.37 -11.04
CA HIS A 45 10.59 6.42 -11.94
C HIS A 45 10.10 7.01 -13.28
N GLU A 46 10.59 8.18 -13.69
CA GLU A 46 10.20 8.85 -14.95
C GLU A 46 10.15 7.93 -16.18
N GLY A 47 11.09 6.99 -16.27
CA GLY A 47 11.21 6.08 -17.40
C GLY A 47 10.01 5.15 -17.59
N SER A 48 9.32 4.77 -16.50
CA SER A 48 8.15 3.88 -16.60
C SER A 48 6.88 4.63 -16.99
N TRP A 49 6.70 5.87 -16.53
CA TRP A 49 5.51 6.68 -16.84
C TRP A 49 5.48 7.17 -18.29
N ALA A 50 6.64 7.25 -18.95
CA ALA A 50 6.72 7.46 -20.40
C ALA A 50 5.94 6.38 -21.19
N ALA A 51 5.73 5.19 -20.63
CA ALA A 51 4.96 4.12 -21.26
C ALA A 51 3.42 4.31 -21.16
N LEU A 52 2.93 5.23 -20.32
CA LEU A 52 1.50 5.52 -20.20
C LEU A 52 0.92 6.23 -21.42
N GLY A 53 1.76 6.83 -22.27
CA GLY A 53 1.32 7.69 -23.39
C GLY A 53 0.78 9.06 -22.96
N ASP A 54 0.15 9.14 -21.78
CA ASP A 54 -0.26 10.36 -21.09
C ASP A 54 0.00 10.22 -19.58
N ASP A 55 1.11 10.80 -19.13
CA ASP A 55 1.50 10.88 -17.72
C ASP A 55 0.85 12.06 -16.98
N ARG A 56 0.26 13.00 -17.72
CA ARG A 56 -0.26 14.27 -17.20
C ARG A 56 -1.61 14.09 -16.53
N THR A 57 -2.46 13.23 -17.08
CA THR A 57 -3.77 12.91 -16.49
C THR A 57 -3.67 12.30 -15.08
N PRO A 58 -2.88 11.24 -14.82
CA PRO A 58 -2.76 10.69 -13.46
C PRO A 58 -2.12 11.68 -12.46
N VAL A 59 -1.14 12.50 -12.89
CA VAL A 59 -0.58 13.58 -12.05
C VAL A 59 -1.66 14.60 -11.67
N THR A 60 -2.39 15.09 -12.68
CA THR A 60 -3.49 16.05 -12.49
C THR A 60 -4.55 15.48 -11.55
N ALA A 61 -4.96 14.23 -11.75
CA ALA A 61 -5.94 13.57 -10.89
C ALA A 61 -5.46 13.50 -9.42
N TYR A 62 -4.21 13.11 -9.19
CA TYR A 62 -3.67 13.01 -7.83
C TYR A 62 -3.56 14.38 -7.13
N ILE A 63 -3.18 15.43 -7.86
CA ILE A 63 -3.11 16.80 -7.33
C ILE A 63 -4.51 17.34 -7.03
N VAL A 64 -5.46 17.17 -7.96
CA VAL A 64 -6.87 17.52 -7.75
C VAL A 64 -7.44 16.82 -6.53
N TRP A 65 -7.24 15.52 -6.40
CA TRP A 65 -7.68 14.76 -5.23
C TRP A 65 -7.06 15.29 -3.92
N SER A 66 -5.76 15.61 -3.94
CA SER A 66 -5.07 16.19 -2.79
C SER A 66 -5.63 17.57 -2.41
N LEU A 67 -5.91 18.43 -3.39
CA LEU A 67 -6.49 19.76 -3.18
C LEU A 67 -7.93 19.69 -2.64
N ILE A 68 -8.74 18.76 -3.14
CA ILE A 68 -10.08 18.50 -2.60
C ILE A 68 -9.99 18.05 -1.14
N THR A 69 -9.06 17.13 -0.83
CA THR A 69 -8.82 16.67 0.55
C THR A 69 -8.39 17.82 1.48
N ALA A 70 -7.72 18.84 0.92
CA ALA A 70 -7.33 20.06 1.62
C ALA A 70 -8.41 21.16 1.64
N GLY A 71 -9.66 20.84 1.28
CA GLY A 71 -10.79 21.78 1.33
C GLY A 71 -10.79 22.85 0.23
N GLN A 72 -10.11 22.60 -0.90
CA GLN A 72 -10.03 23.55 -2.02
C GLN A 72 -11.00 23.25 -3.17
N PHE A 73 -12.03 22.45 -2.92
CA PHE A 73 -12.97 21.99 -3.95
C PHE A 73 -13.56 23.14 -4.78
N ASP A 74 -14.01 24.23 -4.14
CA ASP A 74 -14.63 25.37 -4.84
C ASP A 74 -13.64 26.27 -5.60
N SER A 75 -12.34 26.02 -5.50
CA SER A 75 -11.35 26.85 -6.20
C SER A 75 -11.44 26.65 -7.71
N ALA A 76 -11.31 27.74 -8.47
CA ALA A 76 -11.34 27.68 -9.94
C ALA A 76 -10.27 26.73 -10.50
N GLY A 77 -9.10 26.66 -9.87
CA GLY A 77 -8.05 25.74 -10.29
C GLY A 77 -8.45 24.27 -10.12
N VAL A 78 -9.06 23.88 -8.99
CA VAL A 78 -9.57 22.51 -8.81
C VAL A 78 -10.66 22.18 -9.83
N GLN A 79 -11.58 23.11 -10.09
CA GLN A 79 -12.66 22.90 -11.07
C GLN A 79 -12.12 22.74 -12.50
N ASN A 80 -11.12 23.53 -12.90
CA ASN A 80 -10.43 23.38 -14.19
C ASN A 80 -9.69 22.04 -14.28
N GLY A 81 -9.01 21.62 -13.20
CA GLY A 81 -8.35 20.32 -13.12
C GLY A 81 -9.32 19.15 -13.23
N LEU A 82 -10.48 19.23 -12.57
CA LEU A 82 -11.55 18.24 -12.71
C LEU A 82 -12.10 18.18 -14.14
N ALA A 83 -12.25 19.32 -14.81
CA ALA A 83 -12.66 19.35 -16.21
C ALA A 83 -11.64 18.61 -17.10
N TYR A 84 -10.35 18.89 -16.93
CA TYR A 84 -9.27 18.19 -17.62
C TYR A 84 -9.31 16.67 -17.36
N VAL A 85 -9.41 16.26 -16.09
CA VAL A 85 -9.46 14.84 -15.70
C VAL A 85 -10.66 14.13 -16.33
N ARG A 86 -11.86 14.75 -16.33
CA ARG A 86 -13.06 14.17 -16.94
C ARG A 86 -12.93 14.00 -18.45
N GLU A 87 -12.28 14.95 -19.13
CA GLU A 87 -12.04 14.89 -20.58
C GLU A 87 -11.07 13.76 -20.97
N HIS A 88 -10.05 13.51 -20.15
CA HIS A 88 -8.96 12.58 -20.47
C HIS A 88 -9.10 11.19 -19.81
N ALA A 89 -10.02 11.03 -18.84
CA ALA A 89 -10.22 9.78 -18.09
C ALA A 89 -10.40 8.53 -18.98
N ALA A 90 -11.09 8.67 -20.12
CA ALA A 90 -11.35 7.56 -21.04
C ALA A 90 -10.10 7.02 -21.75
N GLN A 91 -9.01 7.80 -21.77
CA GLN A 91 -7.75 7.45 -22.43
C GLN A 91 -6.82 6.62 -21.51
N MET A 92 -7.15 6.51 -20.22
CA MET A 92 -6.34 5.77 -19.25
C MET A 92 -6.60 4.27 -19.38
N ASP A 93 -5.64 3.52 -19.92
CA ASP A 93 -5.73 2.05 -20.05
C ASP A 93 -5.04 1.30 -18.91
N ASP A 94 -4.10 1.94 -18.22
CA ASP A 94 -3.43 1.35 -17.06
C ASP A 94 -4.31 1.45 -15.81
N PRO A 95 -4.54 0.34 -15.07
CA PRO A 95 -5.38 0.34 -13.87
C PRO A 95 -4.91 1.30 -12.77
N TYR A 96 -3.60 1.52 -12.61
CA TYR A 96 -3.06 2.44 -11.60
C TYR A 96 -3.41 3.89 -11.94
N ALA A 97 -3.17 4.31 -13.19
CA ALA A 97 -3.51 5.64 -13.66
C ALA A 97 -5.03 5.89 -13.56
N LEU A 98 -5.84 4.90 -13.97
CA LEU A 98 -7.30 4.99 -13.87
C LEU A 98 -7.79 5.01 -12.42
N ALA A 99 -7.13 4.32 -11.49
CA ALA A 99 -7.47 4.36 -10.08
C ALA A 99 -7.22 5.75 -9.45
N LEU A 100 -6.15 6.45 -9.86
CA LEU A 100 -5.91 7.84 -9.45
C LEU A 100 -7.01 8.78 -9.95
N VAL A 101 -7.40 8.62 -11.23
CA VAL A 101 -8.54 9.34 -11.83
C VAL A 101 -9.83 9.07 -11.06
N ALA A 102 -10.15 7.79 -10.82
CA ALA A 102 -11.36 7.41 -10.10
C ALA A 102 -11.41 8.03 -8.70
N ASN A 103 -10.30 8.01 -7.95
CA ASN A 103 -10.26 8.62 -6.62
C ASN A 103 -10.47 10.13 -6.64
N ALA A 104 -9.94 10.85 -7.63
CA ALA A 104 -10.18 12.28 -7.80
C ALA A 104 -11.66 12.59 -8.09
N LEU A 105 -12.26 11.83 -9.00
CA LEU A 105 -13.67 11.98 -9.39
C LEU A 105 -14.62 11.62 -8.23
N VAL A 106 -14.36 10.51 -7.53
CA VAL A 106 -15.12 10.12 -6.32
C VAL A 106 -15.00 11.20 -5.23
N ALA A 107 -13.80 11.76 -5.02
CA ALA A 107 -13.63 12.84 -4.05
C ALA A 107 -14.45 14.09 -4.42
N ALA A 108 -14.45 14.48 -5.70
CA ALA A 108 -15.21 15.62 -6.19
C ALA A 108 -16.72 15.43 -6.03
N ASP A 109 -17.24 14.27 -6.44
CA ASP A 109 -18.68 14.00 -6.38
C ASP A 109 -19.18 13.87 -4.93
N ARG A 110 -18.34 13.37 -4.02
CA ARG A 110 -18.65 13.34 -2.57
C ARG A 110 -18.70 14.74 -1.96
N GLU A 111 -17.76 15.61 -2.33
CA GLU A 111 -17.72 16.98 -1.82
C GLU A 111 -18.85 17.85 -2.40
N GLY A 112 -19.17 17.67 -3.70
CA GLY A 112 -20.28 18.36 -4.36
C GLY A 112 -21.68 17.91 -3.90
N GLY A 113 -21.78 16.90 -3.05
CA GLY A 113 -23.05 16.34 -2.56
C GLY A 113 -23.87 15.63 -3.63
N GLU A 114 -23.25 15.31 -4.77
CA GLU A 114 -23.93 14.66 -5.90
C GLU A 114 -23.89 13.12 -5.76
N MET A 115 -24.85 12.46 -6.41
CA MET A 115 -24.67 11.05 -6.77
C MET A 115 -23.42 10.93 -7.65
N MET A 116 -22.78 9.76 -7.64
CA MET A 116 -21.64 9.50 -8.52
C MET A 116 -22.00 9.88 -9.96
N SER A 117 -21.22 10.79 -10.54
CA SER A 117 -21.44 11.30 -11.89
C SER A 117 -21.21 10.20 -12.92
N GLY A 118 -21.72 10.39 -14.15
CA GLY A 118 -21.51 9.42 -15.23
C GLY A 118 -20.04 9.17 -15.55
N ALA A 119 -19.18 10.19 -15.41
CA ALA A 119 -17.73 10.04 -15.59
C ALA A 119 -17.11 9.17 -14.49
N THR A 120 -17.53 9.35 -13.23
CA THR A 120 -17.07 8.54 -12.09
C THR A 120 -17.52 7.10 -12.24
N LEU A 121 -18.80 6.86 -12.57
CA LEU A 121 -19.32 5.52 -12.80
C LEU A 121 -18.61 4.83 -13.97
N ALA A 122 -18.35 5.53 -15.08
CA ALA A 122 -17.60 4.97 -16.21
C ALA A 122 -16.17 4.57 -15.84
N ALA A 123 -15.48 5.35 -14.99
CA ALA A 123 -14.16 5.00 -14.49
C ALA A 123 -14.21 3.75 -13.59
N LEU A 124 -15.18 3.67 -12.69
CA LEU A 124 -15.39 2.53 -11.80
C LEU A 124 -15.81 1.26 -12.57
N ASP A 125 -16.66 1.38 -13.57
CA ASP A 125 -17.07 0.28 -14.47
C ASP A 125 -15.85 -0.31 -15.19
N ARG A 126 -14.97 0.56 -15.71
CA ARG A 126 -13.73 0.12 -16.37
C ARG A 126 -12.79 -0.59 -15.40
N LEU A 127 -12.60 -0.05 -14.19
CA LEU A 127 -11.82 -0.71 -13.15
C LEU A 127 -12.43 -2.07 -12.79
N ALA A 128 -13.75 -2.17 -12.63
CA ALA A 128 -14.42 -3.45 -12.37
C ALA A 128 -14.17 -4.47 -13.49
N GLY A 129 -14.17 -4.04 -14.76
CA GLY A 129 -13.85 -4.88 -15.91
C GLY A 129 -12.38 -5.33 -15.99
N MET A 130 -11.46 -4.63 -15.31
CA MET A 130 -10.03 -4.95 -15.25
C MET A 130 -9.65 -5.88 -14.08
N ALA A 131 -10.61 -6.24 -13.23
CA ALA A 131 -10.35 -7.01 -12.01
C ALA A 131 -9.84 -8.43 -12.31
N GLN A 132 -8.71 -8.79 -11.70
CA GLN A 132 -8.15 -10.14 -11.73
C GLN A 132 -8.55 -10.88 -10.45
N ARG A 133 -9.44 -11.87 -10.55
CA ARG A 133 -9.95 -12.62 -9.41
C ARG A 133 -9.17 -13.93 -9.19
N SER A 134 -8.69 -14.15 -7.97
CA SER A 134 -8.03 -15.40 -7.52
C SER A 134 -8.27 -15.60 -6.03
N ASP A 135 -8.46 -16.85 -5.59
CA ASP A 135 -8.49 -17.23 -4.16
C ASP A 135 -9.43 -16.39 -3.27
N GLY A 136 -10.60 -16.03 -3.81
CA GLY A 136 -11.60 -15.19 -3.14
C GLY A 136 -11.26 -13.68 -3.12
N GLY A 137 -10.08 -13.30 -3.60
CA GLY A 137 -9.64 -11.92 -3.77
C GLY A 137 -9.84 -11.38 -5.20
N ALA A 138 -9.74 -10.06 -5.33
CA ALA A 138 -9.64 -9.35 -6.60
C ALA A 138 -8.45 -8.38 -6.55
N SER A 139 -7.67 -8.32 -7.62
CA SER A 139 -6.49 -7.47 -7.71
C SER A 139 -6.39 -6.79 -9.08
N TRP A 140 -5.60 -5.73 -9.11
CA TRP A 140 -5.29 -4.94 -10.29
C TRP A 140 -3.78 -4.77 -10.37
N GLY A 141 -3.17 -5.23 -11.45
CA GLY A 141 -1.77 -4.96 -11.74
C GLY A 141 -1.60 -3.68 -12.55
N SER A 142 -0.42 -3.07 -12.47
CA SER A 142 -0.01 -1.97 -13.34
C SER A 142 1.09 -2.44 -14.29
N GLN A 143 1.12 -1.88 -15.50
CA GLN A 143 2.21 -2.07 -16.46
C GLN A 143 3.35 -1.07 -16.26
N VAL A 144 3.18 -0.10 -15.35
CA VAL A 144 4.18 0.90 -15.01
C VAL A 144 4.51 0.84 -13.52
N ALA A 145 5.63 1.43 -13.14
CA ALA A 145 5.96 1.57 -11.74
C ALA A 145 5.01 2.59 -11.08
N THR A 146 4.64 2.35 -9.83
CA THR A 146 3.83 3.31 -9.06
C THR A 146 4.61 4.59 -8.83
N PHE A 147 3.95 5.63 -8.30
CA PHE A 147 4.61 6.90 -7.98
C PHE A 147 5.87 6.74 -7.10
N MET A 148 5.88 5.76 -6.19
CA MET A 148 7.04 5.46 -5.33
C MET A 148 7.96 4.37 -5.89
N GLY A 149 7.68 3.84 -7.08
CA GLY A 149 8.51 2.83 -7.74
C GLY A 149 8.15 1.40 -7.45
N GLY A 150 6.96 1.15 -6.92
CA GLY A 150 6.49 -0.22 -6.79
C GLY A 150 6.34 -0.82 -8.18
N GLU A 151 6.89 -2.01 -8.39
CA GLU A 151 6.69 -2.84 -9.58
C GLU A 151 6.15 -4.21 -9.19
N GLY A 152 5.65 -4.98 -10.18
CA GLY A 152 5.17 -6.35 -9.97
C GLY A 152 4.12 -6.43 -8.87
N GLN A 153 4.31 -7.33 -7.91
CA GLN A 153 3.36 -7.52 -6.81
C GLN A 153 3.17 -6.26 -5.96
N ASN A 154 4.23 -5.49 -5.72
CA ASN A 154 4.14 -4.26 -4.93
C ASN A 154 3.26 -3.20 -5.64
N ALA A 155 3.40 -3.09 -6.96
CA ALA A 155 2.51 -2.25 -7.77
C ALA A 155 1.06 -2.73 -7.70
N SER A 156 0.85 -4.05 -7.79
CA SER A 156 -0.49 -4.63 -7.74
C SER A 156 -1.19 -4.35 -6.40
N VAL A 157 -0.45 -4.40 -5.30
CA VAL A 157 -0.98 -4.08 -3.96
C VAL A 157 -1.38 -2.60 -3.87
N GLU A 158 -0.51 -1.67 -4.25
CA GLU A 158 -0.84 -0.23 -4.23
C GLU A 158 -2.03 0.10 -5.15
N THR A 159 -2.03 -0.46 -6.36
CA THR A 159 -3.11 -0.28 -7.35
C THR A 159 -4.43 -0.81 -6.81
N THR A 160 -4.41 -2.03 -6.26
CA THR A 160 -5.61 -2.64 -5.67
C THR A 160 -6.12 -1.83 -4.48
N ALA A 161 -5.24 -1.27 -3.66
CA ALA A 161 -5.61 -0.41 -2.54
C ALA A 161 -6.29 0.89 -3.00
N LEU A 162 -5.77 1.53 -4.06
CA LEU A 162 -6.40 2.70 -4.67
C LEU A 162 -7.79 2.37 -5.24
N VAL A 163 -7.92 1.24 -5.93
CA VAL A 163 -9.22 0.79 -6.48
C VAL A 163 -10.21 0.49 -5.37
N ALA A 164 -9.81 -0.29 -4.35
CA ALA A 164 -10.65 -0.61 -3.20
C ALA A 164 -11.15 0.66 -2.50
N TYR A 165 -10.26 1.62 -2.27
CA TYR A 165 -10.62 2.90 -1.65
C TYR A 165 -11.65 3.68 -2.48
N ALA A 166 -11.50 3.75 -3.80
CA ALA A 166 -12.47 4.40 -4.67
C ALA A 166 -13.83 3.68 -4.66
N LEU A 167 -13.84 2.35 -4.79
CA LEU A 167 -15.06 1.53 -4.81
C LEU A 167 -15.87 1.68 -3.51
N LEU A 168 -15.18 1.65 -2.36
CA LEU A 168 -15.79 1.78 -1.03
C LEU A 168 -16.42 3.17 -0.83
N ARG A 169 -15.69 4.25 -1.15
CA ARG A 169 -16.20 5.63 -1.04
C ARG A 169 -17.36 5.91 -1.99
N ALA A 170 -17.34 5.29 -3.17
CA ALA A 170 -18.42 5.37 -4.14
C ALA A 170 -19.63 4.53 -3.75
N ARG A 171 -19.47 3.54 -2.86
CA ARG A 171 -20.45 2.48 -2.56
C ARG A 171 -20.92 1.77 -3.83
N TYR A 172 -19.98 1.50 -4.73
CA TYR A 172 -20.27 1.10 -6.12
C TYR A 172 -20.67 -0.38 -6.24
N ASP A 173 -19.84 -1.29 -5.73
CA ASP A 173 -20.07 -2.75 -5.78
C ASP A 173 -19.52 -3.38 -4.49
N PRO A 174 -20.38 -3.78 -3.54
CA PRO A 174 -19.96 -4.37 -2.27
C PRO A 174 -19.17 -5.68 -2.41
N ASP A 175 -19.52 -6.52 -3.39
CA ASP A 175 -18.88 -7.83 -3.59
C ASP A 175 -17.48 -7.67 -4.17
N LEU A 176 -17.32 -6.77 -5.14
CA LEU A 176 -16.01 -6.42 -5.68
C LEU A 176 -15.14 -5.72 -4.64
N SER A 177 -15.72 -4.82 -3.84
CA SER A 177 -15.01 -4.15 -2.75
C SER A 177 -14.51 -5.15 -1.72
N THR A 178 -15.34 -6.13 -1.34
CA THR A 178 -14.97 -7.21 -0.42
C THR A 178 -13.84 -8.07 -1.00
N ALA A 179 -13.93 -8.45 -2.27
CA ALA A 179 -12.87 -9.20 -2.94
C ALA A 179 -11.54 -8.41 -3.00
N ALA A 180 -11.58 -7.10 -3.25
CA ALA A 180 -10.39 -6.25 -3.23
C ALA A 180 -9.75 -6.19 -1.83
N LEU A 181 -10.57 -6.04 -0.78
CA LEU A 181 -10.10 -6.07 0.61
C LEU A 181 -9.48 -7.42 0.99
N THR A 182 -10.10 -8.53 0.57
CA THR A 182 -9.55 -9.88 0.77
C THR A 182 -8.13 -10.00 0.20
N TYR A 183 -7.90 -9.52 -1.02
CA TYR A 183 -6.57 -9.51 -1.61
C TYR A 183 -5.57 -8.68 -0.80
N LEU A 184 -5.96 -7.49 -0.35
CA LEU A 184 -5.08 -6.66 0.50
C LEU A 184 -4.73 -7.39 1.79
N ILE A 185 -5.68 -8.00 2.48
CA ILE A 185 -5.42 -8.72 3.74
C ILE A 185 -4.47 -9.91 3.50
N GLN A 186 -4.66 -10.65 2.41
CA GLN A 186 -3.76 -11.74 2.02
C GLN A 186 -2.35 -11.24 1.67
N ALA A 187 -2.23 -10.03 1.12
CA ALA A 187 -0.93 -9.44 0.76
C ALA A 187 -0.17 -8.81 1.93
N LYS A 188 -0.81 -8.63 3.10
CA LYS A 188 -0.21 -8.02 4.29
C LYS A 188 1.00 -8.83 4.78
N ASP A 189 2.13 -8.16 5.01
CA ASP A 189 3.34 -8.80 5.52
C ASP A 189 3.28 -9.07 7.03
N SER A 190 4.30 -9.75 7.56
CA SER A 190 4.39 -10.09 8.99
C SER A 190 4.66 -8.90 9.92
N ALA A 191 5.14 -7.77 9.40
CA ALA A 191 5.29 -6.52 10.15
C ALA A 191 3.98 -5.70 10.17
N GLY A 192 2.97 -6.16 9.44
CA GLY A 192 1.68 -5.52 9.31
C GLY A 192 1.61 -4.42 8.26
N THR A 193 2.53 -4.44 7.29
CA THR A 193 2.63 -3.46 6.20
C THR A 193 2.38 -4.11 4.84
N TRP A 194 2.46 -3.31 3.77
CA TRP A 194 2.23 -3.73 2.38
C TRP A 194 3.45 -3.45 1.50
N TYR A 195 4.64 -3.73 2.03
CA TYR A 195 5.96 -3.65 1.37
C TYR A 195 6.45 -2.24 1.03
N THR A 196 5.59 -1.36 0.51
CA THR A 196 5.95 0.03 0.19
C THR A 196 5.16 1.03 1.03
N THR A 197 5.69 2.24 1.18
CA THR A 197 5.05 3.30 1.96
C THR A 197 3.66 3.65 1.42
N GLN A 198 3.54 3.89 0.10
CA GLN A 198 2.26 4.24 -0.52
C GLN A 198 1.25 3.09 -0.49
N ALA A 199 1.70 1.86 -0.77
CA ALA A 199 0.84 0.68 -0.67
C ALA A 199 0.27 0.53 0.75
N THR A 200 1.11 0.73 1.77
CA THR A 200 0.70 0.66 3.18
C THR A 200 -0.31 1.75 3.52
N VAL A 201 -0.03 3.00 3.17
CA VAL A 201 -0.97 4.13 3.43
C VAL A 201 -2.31 3.88 2.75
N MET A 202 -2.30 3.48 1.48
CA MET A 202 -3.53 3.25 0.73
C MET A 202 -4.32 2.03 1.20
N ALA A 203 -3.64 0.94 1.56
CA ALA A 203 -4.30 -0.25 2.11
C ALA A 203 -5.00 0.07 3.44
N LEU A 204 -4.33 0.83 4.31
CA LEU A 204 -4.93 1.30 5.57
C LEU A 204 -6.13 2.21 5.32
N LYS A 205 -6.04 3.15 4.36
CA LYS A 205 -7.18 4.00 3.96
C LYS A 205 -8.38 3.17 3.49
N ALA A 206 -8.15 2.16 2.65
CA ALA A 206 -9.20 1.26 2.18
C ALA A 206 -9.82 0.44 3.33
N LEU A 207 -9.00 -0.09 4.25
CA LEU A 207 -9.47 -0.85 5.40
C LEU A 207 -10.30 0.02 6.35
N ILE A 208 -9.86 1.24 6.65
CA ILE A 208 -10.62 2.20 7.48
C ILE A 208 -11.96 2.55 6.80
N GLU A 209 -11.95 2.82 5.50
CA GLU A 209 -13.19 3.10 4.75
C GLU A 209 -14.15 1.90 4.78
N SER A 210 -13.64 0.68 4.70
CA SER A 210 -14.47 -0.54 4.77
C SER A 210 -15.23 -0.68 6.09
N VAL A 211 -14.61 -0.22 7.17
CA VAL A 211 -15.21 -0.22 8.51
C VAL A 211 -16.36 0.77 8.57
N THR A 212 -16.18 2.00 8.07
CA THR A 212 -17.26 2.99 7.95
C THR A 212 -18.36 2.55 6.97
N ALA A 213 -18.05 1.68 6.01
CA ALA A 213 -19.02 1.16 5.06
C ALA A 213 -19.89 0.00 5.60
N GLY A 214 -19.48 -0.70 6.67
CA GLY A 214 -20.28 -1.82 7.22
C GLY A 214 -19.70 -2.61 8.41
N GLY A 215 -18.58 -2.19 9.01
CA GLY A 215 -17.89 -2.90 10.11
C GLY A 215 -18.34 -2.53 11.54
N GLU A 216 -19.04 -1.41 11.72
CA GLU A 216 -19.37 -0.84 13.05
C GLU A 216 -20.31 -1.70 13.91
N ALA A 217 -20.92 -2.75 13.34
CA ALA A 217 -21.90 -3.60 14.02
C ALA A 217 -21.35 -4.96 14.48
N ALA A 218 -20.03 -5.20 14.40
CA ALA A 218 -19.46 -6.49 14.78
C ALA A 218 -19.70 -6.81 16.27
N ASN A 219 -20.25 -7.99 16.54
CA ASN A 219 -20.48 -8.52 17.88
C ASN A 219 -20.27 -10.03 17.86
N ALA A 220 -19.06 -10.46 18.19
CA ALA A 220 -18.64 -11.84 18.04
C ALA A 220 -17.62 -12.28 19.07
N THR A 221 -17.67 -13.57 19.39
CA THR A 221 -16.66 -14.27 20.17
C THR A 221 -15.83 -15.11 19.22
N VAL A 222 -14.51 -14.88 19.19
CA VAL A 222 -13.57 -15.67 18.39
C VAL A 222 -12.76 -16.56 19.32
N THR A 223 -12.79 -17.86 19.07
CA THR A 223 -12.04 -18.87 19.82
C THR A 223 -10.95 -19.46 18.94
N MET A 224 -9.72 -19.45 19.46
CA MET A 224 -8.53 -19.89 18.76
C MET A 224 -7.84 -21.01 19.54
N THR A 225 -7.43 -22.06 18.85
CA THR A 225 -6.65 -23.17 19.44
C THR A 225 -5.45 -23.48 18.56
N LEU A 226 -4.31 -23.78 19.20
CA LEU A 226 -3.13 -24.33 18.54
C LEU A 226 -3.04 -25.82 18.85
N ASN A 227 -2.94 -26.67 17.83
CA ASN A 227 -2.70 -28.11 17.96
C ASN A 227 -3.69 -28.84 18.89
N GLY A 228 -4.95 -28.36 18.97
CA GLY A 228 -5.96 -28.88 19.90
C GLY A 228 -5.68 -28.62 21.38
N GLY A 229 -4.73 -27.73 21.68
CA GLY A 229 -4.33 -27.32 23.02
C GLY A 229 -5.30 -26.33 23.67
N GLN A 230 -4.78 -25.50 24.57
CA GLN A 230 -5.61 -24.55 25.33
C GLN A 230 -6.22 -23.49 24.40
N ALA A 231 -7.55 -23.35 24.48
CA ALA A 231 -8.28 -22.32 23.77
C ALA A 231 -7.97 -20.92 24.33
N ARG A 232 -7.87 -19.96 23.41
CA ARG A 232 -7.82 -18.53 23.71
C ARG A 232 -9.00 -17.87 23.04
N THR A 233 -9.69 -17.01 23.77
CA THR A 233 -10.93 -16.39 23.30
C THR A 233 -10.80 -14.88 23.36
N ILE A 234 -11.28 -14.21 22.31
CA ILE A 234 -11.44 -12.76 22.26
C ILE A 234 -12.92 -12.42 22.02
N GLU A 235 -13.37 -11.34 22.63
CA GLU A 235 -14.69 -10.76 22.36
C GLU A 235 -14.47 -9.48 21.53
N VAL A 236 -15.20 -9.38 20.43
CA VAL A 236 -15.26 -8.20 19.58
C VAL A 236 -16.65 -7.62 19.73
N THR A 237 -16.76 -6.39 20.22
CA THR A 237 -18.04 -5.70 20.43
C THR A 237 -18.13 -4.46 19.54
N PRO A 238 -19.31 -3.80 19.44
CA PRO A 238 -19.45 -2.52 18.75
C PRO A 238 -18.57 -1.39 19.32
N GLU A 239 -18.02 -1.56 20.54
CA GLU A 239 -17.08 -0.61 21.15
C GLU A 239 -15.61 -0.95 20.89
N THR A 240 -15.31 -2.15 20.37
CA THR A 240 -13.93 -2.64 20.18
C THR A 240 -13.67 -3.23 18.80
N PHE A 241 -14.57 -3.06 17.83
CA PHE A 241 -14.44 -3.65 16.49
C PHE A 241 -13.24 -3.11 15.70
N ASP A 242 -12.76 -1.92 16.05
CA ASP A 242 -11.61 -1.24 15.45
C ASP A 242 -10.29 -1.50 16.22
N VAL A 243 -10.35 -2.26 17.31
CA VAL A 243 -9.18 -2.58 18.13
C VAL A 243 -8.47 -3.82 17.58
N VAL A 244 -7.19 -3.67 17.25
CA VAL A 244 -6.33 -4.80 16.85
C VAL A 244 -6.08 -5.70 18.06
N GLN A 245 -6.51 -6.97 17.95
CA GLN A 245 -6.27 -8.00 18.96
C GLN A 245 -5.10 -8.89 18.53
N MET A 246 -4.09 -9.04 19.40
CA MET A 246 -2.93 -9.90 19.13
C MET A 246 -2.90 -11.08 20.09
N ILE A 247 -2.79 -12.29 19.54
CA ILE A 247 -2.72 -13.53 20.31
C ILE A 247 -1.48 -14.32 19.87
N SER A 248 -0.61 -14.66 20.82
CA SER A 248 0.64 -15.37 20.56
C SER A 248 0.66 -16.76 21.21
N PHE A 249 0.88 -17.80 20.41
CA PHE A 249 1.15 -19.14 20.92
C PHE A 249 2.66 -19.41 20.95
N SER A 250 3.13 -20.09 21.99
CA SER A 250 4.56 -20.43 22.18
C SER A 250 4.82 -21.93 22.19
N ASP A 251 3.76 -22.73 22.31
CA ASP A 251 3.70 -24.19 22.32
C ASP A 251 3.59 -24.79 20.92
N VAL A 252 4.26 -24.15 19.95
CA VAL A 252 4.39 -24.65 18.58
C VAL A 252 5.26 -25.91 18.57
N ASN A 253 4.98 -26.83 17.64
CA ASN A 253 5.82 -27.99 17.38
C ASN A 253 6.92 -27.60 16.39
N PRO A 254 8.18 -27.38 16.82
CA PRO A 254 9.23 -26.97 15.90
C PRO A 254 9.58 -28.13 14.96
N GLY A 255 9.66 -27.84 13.65
CA GLY A 255 9.97 -28.87 12.65
C GLY A 255 8.84 -29.86 12.36
N ALA A 256 7.64 -29.63 12.88
CA ALA A 256 6.44 -30.42 12.56
C ALA A 256 5.25 -29.52 12.21
N GLU A 257 4.20 -30.11 11.67
CA GLU A 257 2.97 -29.40 11.33
C GLU A 257 2.32 -28.78 12.58
N ASN A 258 1.83 -27.55 12.41
CA ASN A 258 1.06 -26.84 13.42
C ASN A 258 -0.30 -26.47 12.82
N THR A 259 -1.37 -26.79 13.52
CA THR A 259 -2.74 -26.47 13.10
C THR A 259 -3.32 -25.40 14.01
N VAL A 260 -3.69 -24.25 13.42
CA VAL A 260 -4.45 -23.20 14.11
C VAL A 260 -5.90 -23.34 13.70
N ALA A 261 -6.78 -23.62 14.66
CA ALA A 261 -8.22 -23.62 14.43
C ALA A 261 -8.82 -22.32 15.00
N ILE A 262 -9.63 -21.65 14.19
CA ILE A 262 -10.30 -20.39 14.52
C ILE A 262 -11.81 -20.62 14.32
N ASP A 263 -12.58 -20.46 15.39
CA ASP A 263 -14.04 -20.55 15.39
C ASP A 263 -14.60 -19.18 15.78
N MET A 264 -15.64 -18.73 15.07
CA MET A 264 -16.30 -17.46 15.35
C MET A 264 -17.79 -17.71 15.60
N GLN A 265 -18.30 -17.14 16.68
CA GLN A 265 -19.72 -17.14 17.03
C GLN A 265 -20.21 -15.71 17.14
N GLY A 266 -21.33 -15.39 16.51
CA GLY A 266 -21.90 -14.04 16.47
C GLY A 266 -21.94 -13.46 15.06
N GLU A 267 -21.97 -12.14 14.98
CA GLU A 267 -22.14 -11.38 13.73
C GLU A 267 -20.96 -10.44 13.48
N GLY A 268 -20.61 -10.24 12.22
CA GLY A 268 -19.53 -9.36 11.79
C GLY A 268 -18.64 -10.01 10.73
N ASN A 269 -17.82 -9.20 10.08
CA ASN A 269 -16.80 -9.67 9.15
C ASN A 269 -15.43 -9.31 9.72
N LEU A 270 -14.79 -10.28 10.39
CA LEU A 270 -13.53 -10.08 11.09
C LEU A 270 -12.37 -10.51 10.20
N MET A 271 -11.48 -9.57 9.92
CA MET A 271 -10.27 -9.81 9.16
C MET A 271 -9.16 -10.25 10.11
N TYR A 272 -8.42 -11.31 9.74
CA TYR A 272 -7.35 -11.85 10.57
C TYR A 272 -6.10 -12.18 9.75
N GLN A 273 -4.98 -12.31 10.45
CA GLN A 273 -3.70 -12.73 9.89
C GLN A 273 -3.04 -13.71 10.87
N VAL A 274 -2.43 -14.76 10.33
CA VAL A 274 -1.62 -15.71 11.11
C VAL A 274 -0.17 -15.55 10.70
N ILE A 275 0.70 -15.24 11.68
CA ILE A 275 2.12 -15.02 11.45
C ILE A 275 2.91 -16.06 12.26
N SER A 276 3.87 -16.72 11.60
CA SER A 276 4.87 -17.54 12.25
C SER A 276 6.26 -16.94 12.04
N SER A 277 7.12 -17.03 13.05
CA SER A 277 8.51 -16.61 12.96
C SER A 277 9.39 -17.69 13.61
N TYR A 278 10.50 -18.01 12.95
CA TYR A 278 11.45 -19.01 13.42
C TYR A 278 12.85 -18.71 12.90
N TYR A 279 13.86 -19.19 13.62
CA TYR A 279 15.26 -19.14 13.17
C TYR A 279 15.63 -20.48 12.56
N LEU A 280 16.17 -20.46 11.34
CA LEU A 280 16.72 -21.63 10.70
C LEU A 280 18.26 -21.55 10.74
N PRO A 281 18.96 -22.59 11.25
CA PRO A 281 20.41 -22.66 11.11
C PRO A 281 20.80 -22.58 9.64
N TRP A 282 21.84 -21.81 9.31
CA TRP A 282 22.26 -21.60 7.91
C TRP A 282 22.51 -22.92 7.16
N GLN A 283 23.10 -23.93 7.82
CA GLN A 283 23.35 -25.24 7.21
C GLN A 283 22.07 -26.02 6.88
N ALA A 284 20.95 -25.72 7.54
CA ALA A 284 19.67 -26.35 7.29
C ALA A 284 18.93 -25.72 6.10
N LEU A 285 19.30 -24.51 5.65
CA LEU A 285 18.67 -23.84 4.50
C LEU A 285 18.71 -24.70 3.22
N ALA A 286 19.78 -25.47 3.03
CA ALA A 286 19.92 -26.40 1.91
C ALA A 286 18.85 -27.52 1.88
N GLN A 287 18.15 -27.77 3.00
CA GLN A 287 17.07 -28.74 3.10
C GLN A 287 15.70 -28.16 2.69
N TYR A 288 15.62 -26.84 2.53
CA TYR A 288 14.40 -26.08 2.21
C TYR A 288 14.65 -25.20 0.97
N PRO A 289 14.88 -25.80 -0.21
CA PRO A 289 15.21 -25.05 -1.43
C PRO A 289 14.11 -24.06 -1.85
N GLU A 290 12.87 -24.25 -1.40
CA GLU A 290 11.76 -23.33 -1.60
C GLU A 290 11.90 -22.01 -0.81
N LEU A 291 12.71 -21.99 0.25
CA LEU A 291 13.05 -20.79 1.00
C LEU A 291 14.25 -20.05 0.39
N ALA A 292 15.00 -20.71 -0.49
CA ALA A 292 16.09 -20.07 -1.22
C ALA A 292 15.50 -19.17 -2.33
N PRO A 293 16.04 -17.96 -2.54
CA PRO A 293 15.64 -17.12 -3.65
C PRO A 293 15.78 -17.90 -4.98
N GLN A 294 14.83 -17.77 -5.90
CA GLN A 294 14.86 -18.45 -7.21
C GLN A 294 16.00 -17.94 -8.14
N GLY A 295 16.82 -17.02 -7.66
CA GLY A 295 18.08 -16.57 -8.25
C GLY A 295 18.79 -15.59 -7.32
N GLU A 296 20.12 -15.53 -7.42
CA GLU A 296 20.91 -14.44 -6.84
C GLU A 296 20.78 -13.24 -7.80
N LEU A 297 19.84 -12.35 -7.52
CA LEU A 297 19.68 -11.09 -8.29
C LEU A 297 20.68 -10.02 -7.82
N VAL A 298 21.14 -10.16 -6.58
CA VAL A 298 22.09 -9.28 -5.93
C VAL A 298 23.08 -10.14 -5.14
N SER A 299 24.36 -9.86 -5.31
CA SER A 299 25.44 -10.42 -4.51
C SER A 299 26.00 -9.35 -3.57
N ILE A 300 26.25 -9.74 -2.31
CA ILE A 300 26.87 -8.88 -1.30
C ILE A 300 28.12 -9.61 -0.79
N ASP A 301 29.28 -9.14 -1.20
CA ASP A 301 30.57 -9.64 -0.74
C ASP A 301 31.11 -8.76 0.37
N VAL A 302 31.32 -9.34 1.55
CA VAL A 302 31.89 -8.66 2.72
C VAL A 302 33.29 -9.20 3.00
N ALA A 303 34.30 -8.36 2.84
CA ALA A 303 35.70 -8.69 3.06
C ALA A 303 36.28 -7.89 4.23
N TYR A 304 36.82 -8.59 5.22
CA TYR A 304 37.56 -8.00 6.33
C TYR A 304 39.06 -8.00 6.01
N ASP A 305 39.76 -6.92 6.35
CA ASP A 305 41.21 -6.82 6.14
C ASP A 305 42.02 -7.86 6.94
N ARG A 306 41.44 -8.41 8.01
CA ARG A 306 42.03 -9.45 8.87
C ARG A 306 40.95 -10.26 9.59
N THR A 307 41.31 -11.46 10.04
CA THR A 307 40.43 -12.39 10.78
C THR A 307 40.81 -12.57 12.25
N GLU A 308 41.96 -12.03 12.68
CA GLU A 308 42.44 -12.06 14.06
C GLU A 308 42.56 -10.62 14.58
N LEU A 309 42.02 -10.37 15.77
CA LEU A 309 41.86 -9.03 16.35
C LEU A 309 42.16 -9.05 17.84
N ALA A 310 42.80 -7.99 18.34
CA ALA A 310 42.88 -7.68 19.76
C ALA A 310 41.73 -6.75 20.19
N VAL A 311 41.46 -6.69 21.50
CA VAL A 311 40.48 -5.74 22.05
C VAL A 311 40.94 -4.31 21.73
N ASN A 312 40.01 -3.49 21.22
CA ASN A 312 40.22 -2.11 20.74
C ASN A 312 40.94 -1.98 19.39
N ASP A 313 41.09 -3.05 18.63
CA ASP A 313 41.55 -2.93 17.24
C ASP A 313 40.48 -2.32 16.33
N THR A 314 40.92 -1.56 15.34
CA THR A 314 40.09 -1.11 14.22
C THR A 314 40.29 -2.05 13.04
N VAL A 315 39.20 -2.60 12.51
CA VAL A 315 39.17 -3.47 11.31
C VAL A 315 38.61 -2.68 10.13
N THR A 316 39.22 -2.83 8.95
CA THR A 316 38.64 -2.28 7.72
C THR A 316 37.74 -3.34 7.08
N VAL A 317 36.49 -2.97 6.79
CA VAL A 317 35.53 -3.82 6.08
C VAL A 317 35.28 -3.22 4.70
N SER A 318 35.52 -4.01 3.65
CA SER A 318 35.16 -3.68 2.28
C SER A 318 33.91 -4.46 1.89
N VAL A 319 32.86 -3.74 1.46
CA VAL A 319 31.62 -4.36 1.00
C VAL A 319 31.43 -4.04 -0.47
N THR A 320 31.23 -5.09 -1.27
CA THR A 320 30.90 -4.98 -2.70
C THR A 320 29.48 -5.48 -2.91
N VAL A 321 28.65 -4.67 -3.56
CA VAL A 321 27.27 -5.03 -3.92
C VAL A 321 27.20 -5.05 -5.45
N SER A 322 26.79 -6.18 -6.02
CA SER A 322 26.62 -6.33 -7.47
C SER A 322 25.19 -6.71 -7.82
N LEU A 323 24.66 -6.13 -8.91
CA LEU A 323 23.42 -6.56 -9.52
C LEU A 323 23.76 -7.62 -10.56
N ASP A 324 23.36 -8.86 -10.32
CA ASP A 324 23.82 -10.01 -11.09
C ASP A 324 23.01 -10.21 -12.39
N GLN A 325 21.88 -9.52 -12.50
CA GLN A 325 21.07 -9.52 -13.72
C GLN A 325 21.69 -8.61 -14.80
N PRO A 326 21.91 -9.09 -16.03
CA PRO A 326 22.39 -8.25 -17.13
C PRO A 326 21.48 -7.06 -17.39
N GLY A 327 22.04 -5.84 -17.34
CA GLY A 327 21.26 -4.61 -17.46
C GLY A 327 20.41 -4.25 -16.24
N GLY A 328 20.58 -4.98 -15.13
CA GLY A 328 19.94 -4.70 -13.85
C GLY A 328 20.32 -3.30 -13.36
N ARG A 329 19.33 -2.57 -12.87
CA ARG A 329 19.48 -1.22 -12.32
C ARG A 329 18.70 -1.12 -11.03
N ALA A 330 19.29 -0.50 -10.03
CA ALA A 330 18.60 -0.08 -8.82
C ALA A 330 18.45 1.44 -8.88
N GLU A 331 17.20 1.92 -8.97
CA GLU A 331 16.90 3.36 -9.01
C GLU A 331 17.01 4.00 -7.61
N SER A 332 16.72 3.22 -6.57
CA SER A 332 16.97 3.56 -5.17
C SER A 332 17.37 2.28 -4.44
N ALA A 333 18.52 2.30 -3.76
CA ALA A 333 19.03 1.15 -3.03
C ALA A 333 19.31 1.51 -1.57
N LEU A 334 18.85 0.67 -0.66
CA LEU A 334 19.24 0.68 0.74
C LEU A 334 20.04 -0.61 1.01
N VAL A 335 21.25 -0.44 1.52
CA VAL A 335 22.11 -1.55 1.91
C VAL A 335 22.21 -1.53 3.43
N ASP A 336 21.61 -2.53 4.08
CA ASP A 336 21.71 -2.73 5.52
C ASP A 336 22.75 -3.81 5.82
N LEU A 337 23.81 -3.44 6.53
CA LEU A 337 24.94 -4.30 6.85
C LEU A 337 25.06 -4.45 8.36
N GLY A 338 24.76 -5.66 8.84
CA GLY A 338 24.88 -5.98 10.25
C GLY A 338 26.33 -5.83 10.75
N LEU A 339 26.48 -5.24 11.93
CA LEU A 339 27.77 -5.17 12.62
C LEU A 339 28.01 -6.44 13.45
N PRO A 340 29.22 -7.01 13.42
CA PRO A 340 29.58 -8.10 14.32
C PRO A 340 29.44 -7.66 15.79
N PRO A 341 29.07 -8.57 16.71
CA PRO A 341 28.96 -8.25 18.13
C PRO A 341 30.26 -7.65 18.70
N GLY A 342 30.16 -6.53 19.42
CA GLY A 342 31.30 -5.86 20.05
C GLY A 342 32.01 -4.82 19.17
N PHE A 343 31.53 -4.57 17.95
CA PHE A 343 32.04 -3.53 17.05
C PHE A 343 31.10 -2.32 17.01
N THR A 344 31.68 -1.16 16.73
CA THR A 344 30.98 0.10 16.43
C THR A 344 31.64 0.75 15.22
N VAL A 345 30.88 1.52 14.43
CA VAL A 345 31.35 2.30 13.28
C VAL A 345 31.43 3.78 13.66
#